data_AF-A0A558FB83-F1
#
_entry.id   AF-A0A558FB83-F1
#
_cell.length_a   1.000
_cell.length_b   1.000
_cell.length_c   1.000
_cell.angle_alpha   90.00
_cell.angle_beta   90.00
_cell.angle_gamma   90.00
#
_symmetry.space_group_name_H-M   'P 1'
#
loop_
_entity.id
_entity.type
_entity.pdbx_description
1 polymer ?
#
loop_
_entity_poly.entity_id
_entity_poly.type
_entity_poly.pdbx_seq_one_letter_code
_entity_poly.pdbx_strand_id
1 'polypeptide(L)' 'MRNLKRVLLAVVVLLLVLAILAFVLENQQSVSLSFLGLAGPQLPVSVITVIALLFGMLIGPLLGWLVGRTVRSRRKRLA' A
#
# COMPACT_ATOMS: atom_id res chain seq x y z
N MET A 1 18.73 -9.53 -20.87
CA MET A 1 17.63 -9.80 -19.89
C MET A 1 17.45 -8.72 -18.81
N ARG A 2 18.48 -7.98 -18.37
CA ARG A 2 18.36 -6.94 -17.33
C ARG A 2 17.49 -5.74 -17.76
N ASN A 3 17.57 -5.35 -19.03
CA ASN A 3 16.80 -4.23 -19.58
C ASN A 3 15.32 -4.59 -19.75
N LEU A 4 15.01 -5.82 -20.22
CA LEU A 4 13.64 -6.34 -20.31
C LEU A 4 12.94 -6.37 -18.94
N LYS A 5 13.63 -6.82 -17.88
CA LYS A 5 13.08 -6.77 -16.50
C LYS A 5 12.78 -5.33 -16.04
N ARG A 6 13.63 -4.37 -16.41
CA ARG A 6 13.46 -2.96 -16.06
C ARG A 6 12.29 -2.31 -16.81
N VAL A 7 12.15 -2.63 -18.10
CA VAL A 7 11.01 -2.20 -18.92
C VAL A 7 9.73 -2.79 -18.38
N LEU A 8 9.71 -4.09 -18.05
CA LEU A 8 8.53 -4.73 -17.47
C LEU A 8 8.13 -4.08 -16.14
N LEU A 9 9.09 -3.79 -15.26
CA LEU A 9 8.84 -3.10 -14.01
C LEU A 9 8.28 -1.69 -14.25
N ALA A 10 8.84 -0.95 -15.20
CA ALA A 10 8.33 0.37 -15.57
C ALA A 10 6.89 0.31 -16.09
N VAL A 11 6.56 -0.69 -16.91
CA VAL A 11 5.18 -0.92 -17.39
C VAL A 11 4.24 -1.24 -16.23
N VAL A 12 4.62 -2.10 -15.29
CA VAL A 12 3.80 -2.42 -14.11
C VAL A 12 3.56 -1.17 -13.26
N VAL A 13 4.59 -0.37 -13.02
CA VAL A 13 4.46 0.90 -12.28
C VAL A 13 3.55 1.87 -13.02
N LEU A 14 3.68 1.99 -14.35
CA LEU A 14 2.83 2.84 -15.16
C LEU A 14 1.36 2.40 -15.08
N LEU A 15 1.09 1.09 -15.23
CA LEU A 15 -0.26 0.53 -15.10
C LEU A 15 -0.85 0.78 -13.70
N LEU A 16 -0.04 0.65 -12.65
CA LEU A 16 -0.46 0.95 -11.29
C LEU A 16 -0.84 2.43 -11.14
N VAL A 17 -0.03 3.35 -11.67
CA VAL A 17 -0.33 4.79 -11.66
C VAL A 17 -1.63 5.08 -12.40
N LEU A 18 -1.81 4.52 -13.61
CA LEU A 18 -3.04 4.71 -14.38
C LEU A 18 -4.28 4.16 -13.65
N ALA A 19 -4.16 2.99 -13.02
CA ALA A 19 -5.24 2.40 -12.23
C ALA A 19 -5.60 3.29 -11.03
N ILE A 20 -4.62 3.85 -10.32
CA ILE A 20 -4.84 4.80 -9.22
C ILE A 20 -5.55 6.06 -9.74
N LEU A 21 -5.11 6.63 -10.85
CA LEU A 21 -5.73 7.83 -11.43
C LEU A 21 -7.18 7.57 -11.83
N ALA A 22 -7.45 6.48 -12.55
CA ALA A 22 -8.81 6.10 -12.93
C ALA A 22 -9.70 5.89 -11.70
N PHE A 23 -9.19 5.18 -10.69
CA PHE A 23 -9.90 4.98 -9.44
C PHE A 23 -10.21 6.30 -8.72
N VAL A 24 -9.25 7.24 -8.68
CA VAL A 24 -9.44 8.56 -8.08
C VAL A 24 -10.51 9.37 -8.81
N LEU A 25 -10.46 9.36 -10.14
CA LEU A 25 -11.41 10.10 -10.96
C LEU A 25 -12.82 9.52 -10.89
N GLU A 26 -12.96 8.19 -10.83
CA GLU A 26 -14.26 7.52 -10.74
C GLU A 26 -14.87 7.64 -9.34
N ASN A 27 -14.04 7.67 -8.30
CA ASN A 27 -14.47 7.69 -6.90
C ASN A 27 -14.25 9.05 -6.24
N GLN A 28 -14.76 10.11 -6.86
CA GLN A 28 -14.76 11.48 -6.33
C GLN A 28 -15.82 11.74 -5.25
N GLN A 29 -16.62 10.74 -4.90
CA GLN A 29 -17.66 10.87 -3.88
C GLN A 29 -17.05 11.24 -2.52
N SER A 30 -17.52 12.36 -1.95
CA SER A 30 -17.11 12.79 -0.61
C SER A 30 -17.73 11.90 0.46
N VAL A 31 -16.89 11.33 1.33
CA VAL A 31 -17.30 10.57 2.50
C VAL A 31 -16.65 11.12 3.76
N SER A 32 -17.37 11.02 4.87
CA SER A 32 -16.86 11.34 6.19
C SER A 32 -16.50 10.04 6.90
N LEU A 33 -15.26 9.94 7.37
CA LEU A 33 -14.87 8.83 8.25
C LEU A 33 -15.33 9.15 9.67
N SER A 34 -16.12 8.25 10.26
CA SER A 34 -16.50 8.36 11.68
C SER A 34 -15.65 7.41 12.51
N PHE A 35 -14.94 7.96 13.48
CA PHE A 35 -14.15 7.19 14.44
C PHE A 35 -14.67 7.46 15.84
N LEU A 36 -15.12 6.41 16.54
CA LEU A 36 -15.60 6.50 17.93
C LEU A 36 -16.70 7.57 18.13
N GLY A 37 -17.54 7.78 17.10
CA GLY A 37 -18.62 8.78 17.11
C GLY A 37 -18.20 10.19 16.68
N LEU A 38 -16.90 10.46 16.48
CA LEU A 38 -16.40 11.71 15.92
C LEU A 38 -16.31 11.61 14.40
N ALA A 39 -17.06 12.47 13.71
CA ALA A 39 -16.99 12.60 12.26
C ALA A 39 -15.76 13.43 11.87
N GLY A 40 -14.89 12.84 11.05
CA GLY A 40 -13.78 13.51 10.42
C GLY A 40 -14.21 14.41 9.25
N PRO A 41 -13.27 15.15 8.65
CA PRO A 41 -13.55 15.96 7.47
C PRO A 41 -14.01 15.08 6.29
N GLN A 42 -14.87 15.64 5.45
CA GLN A 42 -15.31 14.98 4.22
C GLN A 42 -14.18 14.96 3.21
N LEU A 43 -13.76 13.77 2.80
CA LEU A 43 -12.72 13.56 1.80
C LEU A 43 -13.25 12.60 0.72
N PRO A 44 -12.78 12.70 -0.53
CA PRO A 44 -13.14 11.72 -1.54
C PRO A 44 -12.75 10.30 -1.09
N VAL A 45 -13.64 9.33 -1.28
CA VAL A 45 -13.40 7.91 -0.95
C VAL A 45 -12.05 7.46 -1.51
N SER A 46 -11.75 7.89 -2.73
CA SER A 46 -10.51 7.55 -3.40
C SER A 46 -9.25 7.92 -2.63
N VAL A 47 -9.19 9.13 -2.05
CA VAL A 47 -8.04 9.61 -1.29
C VAL A 47 -7.80 8.72 -0.08
N ILE A 48 -8.88 8.38 0.64
CA ILE A 48 -8.82 7.51 1.82
C ILE A 48 -8.30 6.12 1.44
N THR A 49 -8.85 5.52 0.38
CA THR A 49 -8.48 4.18 -0.06
C THR A 49 -7.04 4.13 -0.59
N VAL A 50 -6.61 5.13 -1.36
CA VAL A 50 -5.23 5.21 -1.87
C VAL A 50 -4.24 5.34 -0.71
N ILE A 51 -4.52 6.19 0.27
CA ILE A 51 -3.68 6.33 1.46
C ILE A 51 -3.59 4.99 2.22
N ALA A 52 -4.73 4.32 2.45
CA ALA A 52 -4.75 3.01 3.11
C ALA A 52 -3.94 1.95 2.35
N LEU A 53 -4.02 1.94 1.01
CA LEU A 53 -3.26 1.04 0.17
C LEU A 53 -1.75 1.31 0.24
N LEU A 54 -1.35 2.58 0.22
CA LEU A 54 0.06 2.99 0.38
C LEU A 54 0.61 2.61 1.76
N PHE A 55 -0.16 2.85 2.83
CA PHE A 55 0.21 2.44 4.18
C PHE A 55 0.31 0.91 4.29
N GLY A 56 -0.63 0.16 3.72
CA GLY A 56 -0.57 -1.30 3.70
C GLY A 56 0.66 -1.82 2.96
N MET A 57 1.00 -1.23 1.81
CA MET A 57 2.22 -1.55 1.05
C MET A 57 3.50 -1.26 1.82
N LEU A 58 3.51 -0.24 2.69
CA LEU A 58 4.67 0.09 3.52
C LEU A 58 4.76 -0.82 4.75
N ILE A 59 3.64 -1.03 5.45
CA ILE A 59 3.55 -1.83 6.67
C ILE A 59 3.82 -3.31 6.41
N GLY A 60 3.35 -3.87 5.29
CA GLY A 60 3.55 -5.29 4.96
C GLY A 60 5.02 -5.74 4.97
N PRO A 61 5.92 -5.09 4.20
CA PRO A 61 7.36 -5.37 4.23
C PRO A 61 8.01 -5.11 5.59
N LEU A 62 7.60 -4.05 6.30
CA LEU A 62 8.07 -3.74 7.65
C LEU A 62 7.78 -4.88 8.63
N LEU A 63 6.54 -5.37 8.64
CA LEU A 63 6.13 -6.52 9.46
C LEU A 63 6.85 -7.81 9.03
N GLY A 64 6.93 -8.08 7.72
CA GLY A 64 7.64 -9.23 7.17
C GLY A 64 9.12 -9.24 7.56
N TRP A 65 9.76 -8.07 7.57
CA TRP A 65 11.14 -7.93 8.02
C TRP A 65 11.30 -8.13 9.54
N LEU A 66 10.39 -7.59 10.35
CA LEU A 66 10.43 -7.75 11.81
C LEU A 66 10.27 -9.22 12.21
N VAL A 67 9.29 -9.92 11.62
CA VAL A 67 9.05 -11.36 11.84
C VAL A 67 10.20 -12.19 11.26
N GLY A 68 10.69 -11.85 10.08
CA GLY A 68 11.85 -12.51 9.48
C GLY A 68 13.10 -12.44 10.37
N ARG A 69 13.32 -11.30 11.04
CA ARG A 69 14.42 -11.13 12.01
C ARG A 69 14.26 -12.00 13.24
N THR A 70 13.07 -12.07 13.84
CA THR A 70 12.84 -12.88 15.05
C THR A 70 12.96 -14.38 14.78
N VAL A 71 12.44 -14.85 13.64
CA VAL A 71 12.53 -16.25 13.22
C VAL A 71 13.97 -16.65 12.90
N ARG A 72 14.74 -15.79 12.21
CA ARG A 72 16.15 -16.06 11.88
C ARG A 72 17.06 -16.03 13.11
N SER A 73 16.74 -15.21 14.11
CA SER A 73 17.45 -15.15 15.39
C SER A 73 17.21 -16.40 16.24
N ARG A 74 15.98 -16.96 16.25
CA ARG A 74 15.68 -18.23 16.94
C ARG A 74 16.43 -19.42 16.34
N ARG A 75 16.56 -19.51 15.00
CA ARG A 75 17.31 -20.62 14.36
C ARG A 75 18.79 -20.64 14.74
N LYS A 76 19.42 -19.50 15.01
CA LYS A 76 20.83 -19.42 15.45
C LYS A 76 21.05 -19.82 16.91
N ARG A 77 19.99 -19.92 17.73
CA ARG A 77 20.07 -20.34 19.14
C ARG A 77 19.82 -21.83 19.34
N LEU A 78 19.36 -22.54 18.30
CA LEU A 78 18.99 -23.96 18.33
C LEU A 78 19.97 -24.84 17.51
N ALA A 79 21.00 -24.23 16.92
CA ALA A 79 22.12 -24.89 16.27
C ALA A 79 23.39 -24.56 17.07
#